data_AF-A0A9D2CJ57-F1
#
_entry.id   AF-A0A9D2CJ57-F1
#
_cell.length_a   1.000
_cell.length_b   1.000
_cell.length_c   1.000
_cell.angle_alpha   90.00
_cell.angle_beta   90.00
_cell.angle_gamma   90.00
#
_symmetry.space_group_name_H-M   'P 1'
#
loop_
_entity.id
_entity.type
_entity.pdbx_description
1 polymer ?
#
loop_
_entity_poly.entity_id
_entity_poly.type
_entity_poly.pdbx_seq_one_letter_code
_entity_poly.pdbx_strand_id
1 'polypeptide(L)'
;MAHYPHLSSPIRLGNVTFRNRMFAAPMGGTDITADCSVGPRTPSFYELRAKGGAAAVTAARRGHDVTLCEKTGELGGILKEEQAIPFKYEMYQLGVTLARIAEREGVKIRLNTTVTPELVAEEAPDALLLAVGSNPIVPRLPGIDGDNVIIVNDYYLKKDQVQDTVVVLGGGLAGCECAVHLGMEGKTVHLVEMREQVASDCNIRQRPILMKELEKYVTCHTSCTGLAVTPEGLICRNARGEEELIPGRTVICAAGQRSNTADVRALCNAAPFVRWIGDCVRPGTITQAVYQGYHAALDI
;
A
#
# COMPACT_ATOMS: atom_id res chain seq x y z
N MET A 1 -8.35 -28.05 -11.29
CA MET A 1 -8.16 -28.88 -10.09
C MET A 1 -7.67 -27.97 -8.97
N ALA A 2 -8.39 -27.85 -7.86
CA ALA A 2 -7.93 -27.03 -6.73
C ALA A 2 -6.77 -27.77 -6.04
N HIS A 3 -5.55 -27.20 -6.12
CA HIS A 3 -4.31 -27.88 -5.71
C HIS A 3 -4.26 -28.29 -4.22
N TYR A 4 -5.15 -27.79 -3.37
CA TYR A 4 -5.18 -28.07 -1.92
C TYR A 4 -6.63 -28.19 -1.39
N PRO A 5 -7.30 -29.35 -1.57
CA PRO A 5 -8.72 -29.52 -1.25
C PRO A 5 -9.06 -29.39 0.24
N HIS A 6 -8.06 -29.45 1.12
CA HIS A 6 -8.25 -29.42 2.57
C HIS A 6 -7.78 -28.11 3.23
N LEU A 7 -7.26 -27.15 2.45
CA LEU A 7 -6.60 -25.96 2.99
C LEU A 7 -7.54 -25.12 3.87
N SER A 8 -8.80 -24.99 3.48
CA SER A 8 -9.86 -24.27 4.22
C SER A 8 -10.65 -25.16 5.19
N SER A 9 -10.37 -26.46 5.26
CA SER A 9 -11.10 -27.39 6.14
C SER A 9 -10.58 -27.33 7.58
N PRO A 10 -11.43 -27.51 8.61
CA PRO A 10 -10.98 -27.58 9.99
C PRO A 10 -9.95 -28.69 10.24
N ILE A 11 -9.07 -28.47 11.22
CA ILE A 11 -8.13 -29.47 11.71
C ILE A 11 -8.05 -29.40 13.23
N ARG A 12 -8.06 -30.57 13.88
CA ARG A 12 -7.85 -30.67 15.31
C ARG A 12 -6.41 -31.06 15.59
N LEU A 13 -5.70 -30.25 16.37
CA LEU A 13 -4.35 -30.55 16.85
C LEU A 13 -4.41 -30.58 18.39
N GLY A 14 -4.21 -31.76 18.97
CA GLY A 14 -4.40 -31.98 20.40
C GLY A 14 -5.84 -31.67 20.86
N ASN A 15 -5.96 -30.77 21.83
CA ASN A 15 -7.24 -30.31 22.38
C ASN A 15 -7.82 -29.08 21.66
N VAL A 16 -7.12 -28.51 20.67
CA VAL A 16 -7.55 -27.29 19.96
C VAL A 16 -8.03 -27.63 18.56
N THR A 17 -9.19 -27.09 18.17
CA THR A 17 -9.72 -27.20 16.81
C THR A 17 -9.51 -25.89 16.06
N PHE A 18 -8.70 -25.94 15.01
CA PHE A 18 -8.43 -24.83 14.11
C PHE A 18 -9.44 -24.85 12.96
N ARG A 19 -9.94 -23.67 12.59
CA ARG A 19 -11.00 -23.52 11.58
C ARG A 19 -10.52 -23.82 10.15
N ASN A 20 -9.22 -23.77 9.90
CA ASN A 20 -8.60 -24.09 8.62
C ASN A 20 -7.15 -24.60 8.82
N ARG A 21 -6.50 -25.06 7.75
CA ARG A 21 -5.13 -25.63 7.77
C ARG A 21 -4.05 -24.64 7.32
N MET A 22 -4.34 -23.34 7.40
CA MET A 22 -3.42 -22.27 7.04
C MET A 22 -2.74 -21.78 8.31
N PHE A 23 -1.44 -22.05 8.44
CA PHE A 23 -0.64 -21.64 9.59
C PHE A 23 0.48 -20.72 9.12
N ALA A 24 0.59 -19.54 9.74
CA ALA A 24 1.73 -18.66 9.56
C ALA A 24 2.73 -18.89 10.69
N ALA A 25 3.98 -19.20 10.35
CA ALA A 25 5.04 -19.31 11.35
C ALA A 25 5.30 -17.93 11.98
N PRO A 26 5.56 -17.84 13.29
CA PRO A 26 5.93 -16.59 13.92
C PRO A 26 7.27 -16.10 13.33
N MET A 27 7.27 -14.94 12.67
CA MET A 27 8.45 -14.38 11.99
C MET A 27 9.36 -13.54 12.92
N GLY A 28 9.25 -13.72 14.25
CA GLY A 28 10.07 -13.06 15.27
C GLY A 28 9.36 -12.86 16.62
N GLY A 29 10.11 -12.67 17.71
CA GLY A 29 9.54 -12.31 19.02
C GLY A 29 9.50 -10.80 19.21
N THR A 30 8.37 -10.23 19.65
CA THR A 30 8.30 -8.83 20.11
C THR A 30 9.05 -8.62 21.42
N ASP A 31 9.28 -9.70 22.16
CA ASP A 31 10.15 -9.78 23.31
C ASP A 31 10.75 -11.19 23.43
N ILE A 32 12.05 -11.23 23.66
CA ILE A 32 12.79 -12.41 24.08
C ILE A 32 13.30 -12.10 25.47
N THR A 33 12.95 -12.94 26.44
CA THR A 33 13.39 -12.79 27.84
C THR A 33 14.84 -13.23 27.98
N ALA A 34 15.47 -12.89 29.11
CA ALA A 34 16.90 -13.15 29.34
C ALA A 34 17.28 -14.65 29.32
N ASP A 35 16.31 -15.53 29.50
CA ASP A 35 16.41 -16.98 29.38
C ASP A 35 16.21 -17.48 27.93
N CYS A 36 16.20 -16.58 26.95
CA CYS A 36 15.94 -16.86 25.55
C CYS A 36 14.55 -17.46 25.28
N SER A 37 13.61 -17.33 26.22
CA SER A 37 12.22 -17.72 26.01
C SER A 37 11.38 -16.58 25.44
N VAL A 38 10.20 -16.94 24.95
CA VAL A 38 9.27 -15.99 24.34
C VAL A 38 8.50 -15.28 25.45
N GLY A 39 8.68 -13.96 25.56
CA GLY A 39 8.02 -13.15 26.58
C GLY A 39 6.50 -13.02 26.35
N PRO A 40 5.73 -12.60 27.36
CA PRO A 40 4.26 -12.57 27.32
C PRO A 40 3.68 -11.60 26.28
N ARG A 41 4.47 -10.65 25.77
CA ARG A 41 4.01 -9.73 24.71
C ARG A 41 3.97 -10.41 23.36
N THR A 42 4.78 -11.44 23.13
CA THR A 42 4.82 -12.16 21.86
C THR A 42 3.59 -13.03 21.61
N PRO A 43 3.07 -13.85 22.55
CA PRO A 43 1.76 -14.50 22.40
C PRO A 43 0.64 -13.49 22.21
N SER A 44 0.64 -12.39 22.97
CA SER A 44 -0.35 -11.31 22.82
C SER A 44 -0.29 -10.68 21.42
N PHE A 45 0.92 -10.39 20.92
CA PHE A 45 1.15 -9.86 19.57
C PHE A 45 0.66 -10.81 18.47
N TYR A 46 0.95 -12.11 18.60
CA TYR A 46 0.48 -13.11 17.64
C TYR A 46 -1.01 -13.43 17.78
N GLU A 47 -1.59 -13.32 18.97
CA GLU A 47 -3.02 -13.43 19.20
C GLU A 47 -3.77 -12.24 18.57
N LEU A 48 -3.25 -11.01 18.73
CA LEU A 48 -3.76 -9.82 18.05
C LEU A 48 -3.60 -9.93 16.52
N ARG A 49 -2.45 -10.43 16.03
CA ARG A 49 -2.24 -10.70 14.59
C ARG A 49 -3.16 -11.80 14.04
N ALA A 50 -3.34 -12.89 14.78
CA ALA A 50 -4.25 -13.98 14.40
C ALA A 50 -5.71 -13.52 14.37
N LYS A 51 -6.05 -12.45 15.10
CA LYS A 51 -7.36 -11.78 15.09
C LYS A 51 -7.48 -10.69 14.01
N GLY A 52 -6.39 -10.23 13.41
CA GLY A 52 -6.33 -8.95 12.69
C GLY A 52 -6.68 -9.02 11.21
N GLY A 53 -7.76 -8.32 10.84
CA GLY A 53 -8.07 -7.94 9.46
C GLY A 53 -8.33 -6.43 9.39
N ALA A 54 -8.76 -5.95 8.22
CA ALA A 54 -9.20 -4.57 8.01
C ALA A 54 -10.27 -4.17 9.05
N ALA A 55 -10.38 -2.87 9.34
CA ALA A 55 -11.28 -2.35 10.39
C ALA A 55 -12.71 -2.90 10.29
N ALA A 56 -13.28 -2.93 9.08
CA ALA A 56 -14.61 -3.47 8.83
C ALA A 56 -14.74 -4.97 9.17
N VAL A 57 -13.73 -5.78 8.82
CA VAL A 57 -13.68 -7.21 9.16
C VAL A 57 -13.61 -7.41 10.67
N THR A 58 -12.75 -6.64 11.34
CA THR A 58 -12.58 -6.76 12.79
C THR A 58 -13.81 -6.31 13.55
N ALA A 59 -14.43 -5.20 13.14
CA ALA A 59 -15.67 -4.71 13.75
C ALA A 59 -16.84 -5.69 13.52
N ALA A 60 -17.03 -6.21 12.30
CA ALA A 60 -18.10 -7.17 12.02
C ALA A 60 -17.93 -8.45 12.85
N ARG A 61 -16.70 -8.97 12.98
CA ARG A 61 -16.40 -10.13 13.84
C ARG A 61 -16.67 -9.91 15.33
N ARG A 62 -16.66 -8.65 15.77
CA ARG A 62 -17.02 -8.27 17.15
C ARG A 62 -18.54 -8.13 17.34
N GLY A 63 -19.31 -8.23 16.26
CA GLY A 63 -20.77 -8.17 16.28
C GLY A 63 -21.36 -6.80 16.00
N HIS A 64 -20.57 -5.82 15.52
CA HIS A 64 -21.10 -4.52 15.10
C HIS A 64 -21.83 -4.63 13.75
N ASP A 65 -22.86 -3.81 13.55
CA ASP A 65 -23.47 -3.61 12.22
C ASP A 65 -22.59 -2.67 11.40
N VAL A 66 -21.86 -3.22 10.44
CA VAL A 66 -20.82 -2.48 9.71
C VAL A 66 -21.28 -2.19 8.29
N THR A 67 -21.27 -0.90 7.93
CA THR A 67 -21.34 -0.44 6.54
C THR A 67 -19.97 0.05 6.10
N LEU A 68 -19.48 -0.45 4.96
CA LEU A 68 -18.23 -0.02 4.32
C LEU A 68 -18.57 0.69 3.01
N CYS A 69 -18.29 1.99 2.94
CA CYS A 69 -18.46 2.79 1.73
C CYS A 69 -17.13 2.94 0.98
N GLU A 70 -17.16 2.77 -0.33
CA GLU A 70 -16.03 2.97 -1.24
C GLU A 70 -16.48 3.84 -2.41
N LYS A 71 -15.68 4.89 -2.71
CA LYS A 71 -16.02 5.88 -3.74
C LYS A 71 -16.01 5.29 -5.15
N THR A 72 -15.18 4.28 -5.40
CA THR A 72 -15.03 3.62 -6.70
C THR A 72 -15.91 2.37 -6.82
N GLY A 73 -15.92 1.76 -8.01
CA GLY A 73 -16.71 0.56 -8.30
C GLY A 73 -16.14 -0.74 -7.74
N GLU A 74 -15.08 -0.71 -6.94
CA GLU A 74 -14.42 -1.91 -6.41
C GLU A 74 -13.59 -1.60 -5.14
N LEU A 75 -13.49 -2.58 -4.24
CA LEU A 75 -12.64 -2.49 -3.04
C LEU A 75 -11.16 -2.68 -3.37
N GLY A 76 -10.29 -2.23 -2.48
CA GLY A 76 -8.85 -2.52 -2.51
C GLY A 76 -7.96 -1.28 -2.41
N GLY A 77 -8.47 -0.10 -2.76
CA GLY A 77 -7.73 1.15 -2.69
C GLY A 77 -6.40 1.06 -3.47
N ILE A 78 -5.31 1.50 -2.83
CA ILE A 78 -3.96 1.51 -3.41
C ILE A 78 -3.47 0.08 -3.74
N LEU A 79 -3.89 -0.96 -3.01
CA LEU A 79 -3.45 -2.34 -3.26
C LEU A 79 -3.77 -2.86 -4.66
N LYS A 80 -4.69 -2.21 -5.38
CA LYS A 80 -5.03 -2.56 -6.76
C LYS A 80 -3.85 -2.35 -7.70
N GLU A 81 -2.97 -1.38 -7.45
CA GLU A 81 -1.82 -1.13 -8.32
C GLU A 81 -0.82 -2.29 -8.32
N GLU A 82 -0.78 -3.04 -7.22
CA GLU A 82 0.17 -4.14 -7.01
C GLU A 82 -0.07 -5.34 -7.92
N GLN A 83 -1.24 -5.42 -8.54
CA GLN A 83 -1.56 -6.49 -9.48
C GLN A 83 -0.65 -6.49 -10.73
N ALA A 84 -0.04 -5.35 -11.06
CA ALA A 84 0.81 -5.21 -12.24
C ALA A 84 2.23 -5.76 -12.06
N ILE A 85 2.68 -5.90 -10.81
CA ILE A 85 4.04 -6.31 -10.48
C ILE A 85 4.00 -7.74 -9.92
N PRO A 86 4.50 -8.76 -10.66
CA PRO A 86 4.33 -10.17 -10.29
C PRO A 86 4.80 -10.52 -8.87
N PHE A 87 5.93 -9.96 -8.42
CA PHE A 87 6.46 -10.21 -7.07
C PHE A 87 5.74 -9.43 -5.95
N LYS A 88 4.73 -8.63 -6.29
CA LYS A 88 3.84 -7.92 -5.35
C LYS A 88 2.40 -8.43 -5.45
N TYR A 89 2.12 -9.42 -6.30
CA TYR A 89 0.76 -9.89 -6.55
C TYR A 89 0.04 -10.37 -5.28
N GLU A 90 0.77 -10.96 -4.32
CA GLU A 90 0.21 -11.36 -3.03
C GLU A 90 -0.28 -10.16 -2.20
N MET A 91 0.29 -8.97 -2.38
CA MET A 91 -0.21 -7.74 -1.75
C MET A 91 -1.58 -7.33 -2.31
N TYR A 92 -1.77 -7.43 -3.62
CA TYR A 92 -3.10 -7.27 -4.23
C TYR A 92 -4.09 -8.32 -3.70
N GLN A 93 -3.67 -9.59 -3.62
CA GLN A 93 -4.51 -10.68 -3.10
C GLN A 93 -4.94 -10.48 -1.65
N LEU A 94 -4.17 -9.76 -0.82
CA LEU A 94 -4.58 -9.39 0.53
C LEU A 94 -5.88 -8.57 0.49
N GLY A 95 -5.97 -7.57 -0.38
CA GLY A 95 -7.18 -6.75 -0.55
C GLY A 95 -8.39 -7.58 -0.96
N VAL A 96 -8.21 -8.45 -1.96
CA VAL A 96 -9.25 -9.39 -2.44
C VAL A 96 -9.71 -10.33 -1.32
N THR A 97 -8.77 -10.82 -0.51
CA THR A 97 -9.07 -11.71 0.61
C THR A 97 -9.86 -10.99 1.70
N LEU A 98 -9.46 -9.77 2.05
CA LEU A 98 -10.15 -8.98 3.07
C LEU A 98 -11.56 -8.57 2.63
N ALA A 99 -11.77 -8.26 1.35
CA ALA A 99 -13.09 -8.01 0.79
C ALA A 99 -14.01 -9.22 0.95
N ARG A 100 -13.56 -10.42 0.53
CA ARG A 100 -14.33 -11.67 0.69
C ARG A 100 -14.61 -12.01 2.14
N ILE A 101 -13.66 -11.74 3.04
CA ILE A 101 -13.88 -11.91 4.46
C ILE A 101 -14.95 -10.93 4.93
N ALA A 102 -14.87 -9.64 4.60
CA ALA A 102 -15.85 -8.64 4.98
C ALA A 102 -17.28 -9.05 4.57
N GLU A 103 -17.46 -9.50 3.32
CA GLU A 103 -18.73 -10.04 2.83
C GLU A 103 -19.22 -11.22 3.70
N ARG A 104 -18.34 -12.18 3.99
CA ARG A 104 -18.69 -13.36 4.79
C ARG A 104 -19.03 -13.03 6.24
N GLU A 105 -18.40 -12.00 6.81
CA GLU A 105 -18.70 -11.52 8.16
C GLU A 105 -19.94 -10.59 8.19
N GLY A 106 -20.61 -10.38 7.04
CA GLY A 106 -21.87 -9.63 6.96
C GLY A 106 -21.73 -8.11 6.82
N VAL A 107 -20.54 -7.61 6.44
CA VAL A 107 -20.34 -6.17 6.18
C VAL A 107 -21.19 -5.73 4.98
N LYS A 108 -21.96 -4.65 5.16
CA LYS A 108 -22.75 -4.01 4.09
C LYS A 108 -21.82 -3.14 3.23
N ILE A 109 -21.43 -3.64 2.06
CA ILE A 109 -20.49 -2.94 1.17
C ILE A 109 -21.28 -2.07 0.19
N ARG A 110 -20.97 -0.77 0.17
CA ARG A 110 -21.56 0.23 -0.75
C ARG A 110 -20.48 0.80 -1.65
N LEU A 111 -20.44 0.33 -2.90
CA LEU A 111 -19.54 0.81 -3.94
C LEU A 111 -20.11 2.06 -4.62
N ASN A 112 -19.28 2.80 -5.37
CA ASN A 112 -19.65 4.05 -6.02
C ASN A 112 -20.30 5.07 -5.06
N THR A 113 -19.89 5.05 -3.79
CA THR A 113 -20.50 5.81 -2.70
C THR A 113 -19.46 6.71 -2.05
N THR A 114 -19.42 7.96 -2.47
CA THR A 114 -18.65 9.00 -1.77
C THR A 114 -19.38 9.39 -0.49
N VAL A 115 -18.71 9.27 0.65
CA VAL A 115 -19.28 9.68 1.94
C VAL A 115 -19.20 11.18 2.10
N THR A 116 -20.35 11.82 2.31
CA THR A 116 -20.48 13.26 2.59
C THR A 116 -21.05 13.48 4.00
N PRO A 117 -20.92 14.68 4.58
CA PRO A 117 -21.53 14.99 5.88
C PRO A 117 -23.04 14.71 5.92
N GLU A 118 -23.74 14.95 4.82
CA GLU A 118 -25.18 14.71 4.69
C GLU A 118 -25.49 13.21 4.75
N LEU A 119 -24.72 12.38 4.05
CA LEU A 119 -24.87 10.92 4.10
C LEU A 119 -24.59 10.39 5.51
N VAL A 120 -23.56 10.90 6.19
CA VAL A 120 -23.29 10.48 7.58
C VAL A 120 -24.43 10.88 8.52
N ALA A 121 -25.01 12.07 8.33
CA ALA A 121 -26.15 12.51 9.14
C ALA A 121 -27.41 11.66 8.88
N GLU A 122 -27.64 11.21 7.65
CA GLU A 122 -28.73 10.30 7.29
C GLU A 122 -28.55 8.90 7.89
N GLU A 123 -27.34 8.35 7.77
CA GLU A 123 -27.01 7.02 8.32
C GLU A 123 -26.93 7.02 9.86
N ALA A 124 -26.64 8.17 10.45
CA ALA A 124 -26.51 8.40 11.90
C ALA A 124 -25.69 7.30 12.64
N PRO A 125 -24.46 6.99 12.22
CA PRO A 125 -23.67 5.91 12.82
C PRO A 125 -23.17 6.29 14.22
N ASP A 126 -23.09 5.31 15.12
CA ASP A 126 -22.47 5.49 16.45
C ASP A 126 -20.95 5.75 16.35
N ALA A 127 -20.31 5.13 15.35
CA ALA A 127 -18.88 5.23 15.10
C ALA A 127 -18.56 5.38 13.61
N LEU A 128 -17.63 6.28 13.29
CA LEU A 128 -17.14 6.54 11.95
C LEU A 128 -15.62 6.33 11.87
N LEU A 129 -15.20 5.35 11.09
CA LEU A 129 -13.78 5.09 10.80
C LEU A 129 -13.41 5.68 9.44
N LEU A 130 -12.63 6.75 9.44
CA LEU A 130 -12.19 7.45 8.24
C LEU A 130 -10.91 6.80 7.69
N ALA A 131 -11.06 6.03 6.61
CA ALA A 131 -10.00 5.26 5.96
C ALA A 131 -9.75 5.73 4.50
N VAL A 132 -9.85 7.04 4.25
CA VAL A 132 -9.85 7.64 2.90
C VAL A 132 -8.48 7.68 2.20
N GLY A 133 -7.46 7.08 2.81
CA GLY A 133 -6.14 6.87 2.20
C GLY A 133 -5.38 8.15 1.84
N SER A 134 -4.61 8.06 0.76
CA SER A 134 -3.77 9.13 0.22
C SER A 134 -3.88 9.19 -1.30
N ASN A 135 -3.32 10.24 -1.91
CA ASN A 135 -3.20 10.40 -3.35
C ASN A 135 -1.74 10.64 -3.75
N PRO A 136 -1.33 10.24 -4.96
CA PRO A 136 0.02 10.47 -5.46
C PRO A 136 0.39 11.95 -5.47
N ILE A 137 1.64 12.24 -5.13
CA ILE A 137 2.21 13.56 -5.31
C ILE A 137 2.63 13.70 -6.78
N VAL A 138 2.06 14.71 -7.45
CA VAL A 138 2.52 15.17 -8.77
C VAL A 138 3.37 16.43 -8.55
N PRO A 139 4.70 16.38 -8.78
CA PRO A 139 5.57 17.54 -8.64
C PRO A 139 5.19 18.65 -9.61
N ARG A 140 5.37 19.91 -9.21
CA ARG A 140 5.16 21.06 -10.10
C ARG A 140 6.40 21.27 -10.96
N LEU A 141 6.48 20.55 -12.07
CA LEU A 141 7.55 20.70 -13.06
C LEU A 141 6.96 20.81 -14.48
N PRO A 142 7.56 21.58 -15.40
CA PRO A 142 7.10 21.67 -16.77
C PRO A 142 7.05 20.29 -17.45
N GLY A 143 5.98 20.00 -18.17
CA GLY A 143 5.80 18.73 -18.90
C GLY A 143 5.31 17.54 -18.06
N ILE A 144 5.11 17.68 -16.75
CA ILE A 144 4.67 16.56 -15.89
C ILE A 144 3.29 16.00 -16.24
N ASP A 145 2.45 16.80 -16.90
CA ASP A 145 1.11 16.41 -17.34
C ASP A 145 1.10 15.86 -18.79
N GLY A 146 2.26 15.57 -19.37
CA GLY A 146 2.39 15.07 -20.73
C GLY A 146 1.95 13.61 -20.90
N ASP A 147 1.60 13.21 -22.13
CA ASP A 147 1.13 11.86 -22.45
C ASP A 147 2.18 10.76 -22.20
N ASN A 148 3.47 11.14 -22.11
CA ASN A 148 4.56 10.24 -21.78
C ASN A 148 4.75 10.03 -20.27
N VAL A 149 3.91 10.64 -19.42
CA VAL A 149 3.98 10.52 -17.97
C VAL A 149 2.91 9.56 -17.44
N ILE A 150 3.34 8.60 -16.62
CA ILE A 150 2.46 7.66 -15.91
C ILE A 150 2.68 7.84 -14.42
N ILE A 151 1.62 8.14 -13.69
CA ILE A 151 1.64 8.12 -12.23
C ILE A 151 1.78 6.67 -11.77
N VAL A 152 2.68 6.38 -10.85
CA VAL A 152 3.00 4.99 -10.44
C VAL A 152 1.76 4.21 -9.98
N ASN A 153 0.81 4.88 -9.32
CA ASN A 153 -0.46 4.27 -8.89
C ASN A 153 -1.35 3.82 -10.06
N ASP A 154 -1.23 4.45 -11.22
CA ASP A 154 -1.98 4.12 -12.43
C ASP A 154 -1.22 3.14 -13.34
N TYR A 155 -0.02 2.72 -12.95
CA TYR A 155 0.83 1.84 -13.77
C TYR A 155 0.11 0.57 -14.21
N TYR A 156 -0.70 -0.02 -13.33
CA TYR A 156 -1.46 -1.23 -13.65
C TYR A 156 -2.50 -1.06 -14.76
N LEU A 157 -3.00 0.17 -14.97
CA LEU A 157 -3.94 0.50 -16.06
C LEU A 157 -3.22 0.87 -17.36
N LYS A 158 -1.96 1.31 -17.26
CA LYS A 158 -1.20 1.91 -18.36
C LYS A 158 0.06 1.11 -18.73
N LYS A 159 0.16 -0.14 -18.28
CA LYS A 159 1.34 -0.99 -18.48
C LYS A 159 1.75 -1.08 -19.96
N ASP A 160 0.77 -1.23 -20.85
CA ASP A 160 0.99 -1.37 -22.30
C ASP A 160 1.47 -0.07 -22.98
N GLN A 161 1.42 1.07 -22.28
CA GLN A 161 1.89 2.36 -22.78
C GLN A 161 3.38 2.59 -22.48
N VAL A 162 4.00 1.73 -21.67
CA VAL A 162 5.40 1.91 -21.25
C VAL A 162 6.35 1.50 -22.37
N GLN A 163 7.16 2.47 -22.81
CA GLN A 163 8.16 2.27 -23.86
C GLN A 163 9.42 1.56 -23.34
N ASP A 164 10.40 1.37 -24.23
CA ASP A 164 11.62 0.60 -23.92
C ASP A 164 12.62 1.37 -23.04
N THR A 165 12.59 2.70 -23.06
CA THR A 165 13.43 3.56 -22.21
C THR A 165 12.56 4.33 -21.23
N VAL A 166 12.85 4.16 -19.94
CA VAL A 166 12.00 4.66 -18.86
C VAL A 166 12.82 5.44 -17.84
N VAL A 167 12.32 6.60 -17.44
CA VAL A 167 12.81 7.32 -16.26
C VAL A 167 11.77 7.21 -15.14
N VAL A 168 12.16 6.68 -13.99
CA VAL A 168 11.34 6.67 -12.78
C VAL A 168 11.76 7.85 -11.91
N LEU A 169 10.85 8.80 -11.73
CA LEU A 169 11.03 9.99 -10.89
C LEU A 169 10.57 9.69 -9.45
N GLY A 170 11.53 9.50 -8.54
CA GLY A 170 11.30 9.18 -7.14
C GLY A 170 11.82 7.79 -6.79
N GLY A 171 12.82 7.74 -5.91
CA GLY A 171 13.47 6.53 -5.43
C GLY A 171 12.94 6.04 -4.09
N GLY A 172 11.67 6.27 -3.76
CA GLY A 172 11.00 5.57 -2.66
C GLY A 172 10.76 4.09 -2.98
N LEU A 173 10.20 3.33 -2.03
CA LEU A 173 9.97 1.89 -2.18
C LEU A 173 9.18 1.54 -3.46
N ALA A 174 8.07 2.22 -3.70
CA ALA A 174 7.22 1.99 -4.87
C ALA A 174 7.95 2.29 -6.20
N GLY A 175 8.73 3.38 -6.24
CA GLY A 175 9.53 3.74 -7.41
C GLY A 175 10.63 2.72 -7.69
N CYS A 176 11.34 2.27 -6.65
CA CYS A 176 12.36 1.23 -6.78
C CYS A 176 11.79 -0.11 -7.25
N GLU A 177 10.66 -0.54 -6.70
CA GLU A 177 10.02 -1.81 -7.09
C GLU A 177 9.49 -1.74 -8.54
N CYS A 178 8.88 -0.63 -8.93
CA CYS A 178 8.47 -0.39 -10.32
C CYS A 178 9.68 -0.40 -11.26
N ALA A 179 10.77 0.28 -10.90
CA ALA A 179 11.99 0.32 -11.70
C ALA A 179 12.62 -1.07 -11.89
N VAL A 180 12.73 -1.86 -10.82
CA VAL A 180 13.22 -3.24 -10.88
C VAL A 180 12.32 -4.08 -11.78
N HIS A 181 11.00 -3.99 -11.63
CA HIS A 181 10.07 -4.75 -12.46
C HIS A 181 10.26 -4.44 -13.95
N LEU A 182 10.32 -3.16 -14.32
CA LEU A 182 10.50 -2.74 -15.71
C LEU A 182 11.85 -3.21 -16.28
N GLY A 183 12.92 -3.18 -15.48
CA GLY A 183 14.21 -3.69 -15.90
C GLY A 183 14.24 -5.23 -16.03
N MET A 184 13.50 -5.95 -15.19
CA MET A 184 13.28 -7.41 -15.38
C MET A 184 12.52 -7.73 -16.66
N GLU A 185 11.66 -6.82 -17.15
CA GLU A 185 11.00 -6.92 -18.46
C GLU A 185 11.92 -6.55 -19.64
N GLY A 186 13.20 -6.26 -19.38
CA GLY A 186 14.20 -5.96 -20.40
C GLY A 186 14.24 -4.50 -20.84
N LYS A 187 13.54 -3.60 -20.14
CA LYS A 187 13.57 -2.16 -20.45
C LYS A 187 14.85 -1.51 -19.93
N THR A 188 15.26 -0.41 -20.56
CA THR A 188 16.33 0.44 -20.07
C THR A 188 15.75 1.42 -19.05
N VAL A 189 16.12 1.26 -17.78
CA VAL A 189 15.52 2.02 -16.67
C VAL A 189 16.53 2.90 -15.98
N HIS A 190 16.20 4.19 -15.89
CA HIS A 190 16.87 5.16 -15.04
C HIS A 190 15.98 5.52 -13.86
N LEU A 191 16.53 5.52 -12.65
CA LEU A 191 15.82 5.95 -11.43
C LEU A 191 16.43 7.25 -10.93
N VAL A 192 15.63 8.29 -10.79
CA VAL A 192 16.06 9.62 -10.33
C VAL A 192 15.54 9.87 -8.92
N GLU A 193 16.45 10.11 -7.98
CA GLU A 193 16.15 10.39 -6.58
C GLU A 193 16.91 11.64 -6.12
N MET A 194 16.18 12.61 -5.56
CA MET A 194 16.76 13.87 -5.12
C MET A 194 17.60 13.74 -3.85
N ARG A 195 17.38 12.69 -3.07
CA ARG A 195 18.15 12.37 -1.85
C ARG A 195 19.36 11.51 -2.19
N GLU A 196 20.28 11.40 -1.24
CA GLU A 196 21.51 10.60 -1.39
C GLU A 196 21.23 9.09 -1.49
N GLN A 197 20.07 8.64 -1.01
CA GLN A 197 19.74 7.22 -0.90
C GLN A 197 18.34 6.93 -1.44
N VAL A 198 18.25 5.90 -2.29
CA VAL A 198 17.00 5.27 -2.71
C VAL A 198 16.46 4.34 -1.62
N ALA A 199 15.20 3.92 -1.75
CA ALA A 199 14.45 2.98 -0.91
C ALA A 199 14.48 3.28 0.60
N SER A 200 14.67 4.53 1.01
CA SER A 200 14.91 4.90 2.43
C SER A 200 13.75 4.54 3.37
N ASP A 201 12.56 4.37 2.79
CA ASP A 201 11.30 3.93 3.38
C ASP A 201 11.09 2.40 3.33
N CYS A 202 11.99 1.66 2.69
CA CYS A 202 11.99 0.20 2.65
C CYS A 202 12.39 -0.40 4.00
N ASN A 203 11.74 -1.51 4.35
CA ASN A 203 12.07 -2.21 5.59
C ASN A 203 13.52 -2.73 5.55
N ILE A 204 14.18 -2.76 6.71
CA ILE A 204 15.61 -3.11 6.82
C ILE A 204 15.97 -4.51 6.31
N ARG A 205 15.00 -5.44 6.27
CA ARG A 205 15.22 -6.82 5.78
C ARG A 205 15.12 -6.92 4.27
N GLN A 206 14.20 -6.17 3.65
CA GLN A 206 13.95 -6.14 2.21
C GLN A 206 14.97 -5.26 1.49
N ARG A 207 15.40 -4.15 2.12
CA ARG A 207 16.29 -3.17 1.50
C ARG A 207 17.54 -3.80 0.86
N PRO A 208 18.31 -4.70 1.52
CA PRO A 208 19.48 -5.31 0.89
C PRO A 208 19.16 -6.14 -0.36
N ILE A 209 18.00 -6.80 -0.39
CA ILE A 209 17.56 -7.59 -1.56
C ILE A 209 17.17 -6.64 -2.69
N LEU A 210 16.38 -5.61 -2.38
CA LEU A 210 15.98 -4.59 -3.35
C LEU A 210 17.18 -3.86 -3.95
N MET A 211 18.19 -3.50 -3.15
CA MET A 211 19.42 -2.87 -3.64
C MET A 211 20.16 -3.77 -4.64
N LYS A 212 20.26 -5.08 -4.37
CA LYS A 212 20.88 -6.03 -5.31
C LYS A 212 20.12 -6.14 -6.62
N GLU A 213 18.80 -6.05 -6.61
CA GLU A 213 18.01 -6.05 -7.85
C GLU A 213 18.14 -4.72 -8.60
N LEU A 214 18.18 -3.59 -7.89
CA LEU A 214 18.47 -2.28 -8.51
C LEU A 214 19.82 -2.28 -9.22
N GLU A 215 20.89 -2.79 -8.58
CA GLU A 215 22.23 -2.90 -9.18
C GLU A 215 22.26 -3.71 -10.48
N LYS A 216 21.36 -4.69 -10.63
CA LYS A 216 21.29 -5.53 -11.84
C LYS A 216 20.54 -4.85 -12.98
N TYR A 217 19.48 -4.12 -12.67
CA TYR A 217 18.47 -3.75 -13.65
C TYR A 217 18.31 -2.23 -13.87
N VAL A 218 18.80 -1.40 -12.96
CA VAL A 218 18.44 0.02 -12.89
C VAL A 218 19.66 0.91 -12.74
N THR A 219 19.79 1.91 -13.61
CA THR A 219 20.78 2.97 -13.43
C THR A 219 20.22 4.03 -12.48
N CYS A 220 20.78 4.12 -11.27
CA CYS A 220 20.30 5.04 -10.25
C CYS A 220 21.08 6.37 -10.27
N HIS A 221 20.35 7.47 -10.25
CA HIS A 221 20.83 8.85 -10.15
C HIS A 221 20.36 9.44 -8.82
N THR A 222 21.20 9.35 -7.79
CA THR A 222 20.93 9.95 -6.47
C THR A 222 21.44 11.37 -6.38
N SER A 223 20.97 12.13 -5.39
CA SER A 223 21.24 13.56 -5.27
C SER A 223 20.93 14.31 -6.57
N CYS A 224 19.90 13.84 -7.28
CA CYS A 224 19.55 14.27 -8.63
C CYS A 224 18.08 14.71 -8.66
N THR A 225 17.84 15.98 -8.97
CA THR A 225 16.50 16.60 -8.89
C THR A 225 15.90 16.75 -10.28
N GLY A 226 14.72 16.18 -10.54
CA GLY A 226 13.97 16.43 -11.77
C GLY A 226 13.50 17.88 -11.88
N LEU A 227 13.73 18.51 -13.04
CA LEU A 227 13.42 19.91 -13.32
C LEU A 227 12.31 20.08 -14.36
N ALA A 228 12.28 19.27 -15.40
CA ALA A 228 11.27 19.31 -16.47
C ALA A 228 11.20 17.96 -17.20
N VAL A 229 10.01 17.56 -17.63
CA VAL A 229 9.79 16.43 -18.53
C VAL A 229 9.76 16.93 -19.97
N THR A 230 10.44 16.22 -20.86
CA THR A 230 10.44 16.46 -22.30
C THR A 230 10.02 15.17 -23.04
N PRO A 231 9.77 15.21 -24.35
CA PRO A 231 9.51 14.01 -25.14
C PRO A 231 10.67 12.98 -25.12
N GLU A 232 11.90 13.44 -24.88
CA GLU A 232 13.11 12.62 -24.90
C GLU A 232 13.48 12.05 -23.51
N GLY A 233 12.97 12.64 -22.42
CA GLY A 233 13.35 12.24 -21.08
C GLY A 233 13.01 13.24 -19.98
N LEU A 234 13.82 13.22 -18.93
CA LEU A 234 13.72 14.10 -17.78
C LEU A 234 14.97 14.95 -17.69
N ILE A 235 14.81 16.27 -17.74
CA ILE A 235 15.86 17.22 -17.41
C ILE A 235 16.04 17.20 -15.90
N CYS A 236 17.26 16.97 -15.46
CA CYS A 236 17.61 16.84 -14.06
C CYS A 236 18.77 17.76 -13.70
N ARG A 237 18.83 18.17 -12.44
CA ARG A 237 20.02 18.79 -11.84
C ARG A 237 20.76 17.76 -11.01
N ASN A 238 22.01 17.48 -11.37
CA ASN A 238 22.84 16.49 -10.68
C ASN A 238 23.46 17.06 -9.38
N ALA A 239 24.22 16.22 -8.67
CA ALA A 239 24.87 16.58 -7.41
C ALA A 239 25.90 17.73 -7.53
N ARG A 240 26.42 17.99 -8.74
CA ARG A 240 27.34 19.12 -9.03
C ARG A 240 26.59 20.42 -9.34
N GLY A 241 25.25 20.38 -9.42
CA GLY A 241 24.42 21.51 -9.79
C GLY A 241 24.30 21.72 -11.30
N GLU A 242 24.82 20.79 -12.11
CA GLU A 242 24.74 20.84 -13.58
C GLU A 242 23.41 20.25 -14.05
N GLU A 243 22.86 20.82 -15.12
CA GLU A 243 21.67 20.27 -15.78
C GLU A 243 22.06 19.20 -16.80
N GLU A 244 21.37 18.07 -16.77
CA GLU A 244 21.57 16.96 -17.70
C GLU A 244 20.23 16.33 -18.10
N LEU A 245 20.15 15.80 -19.32
CA LEU A 245 19.00 15.02 -19.77
C LEU A 245 19.22 13.56 -19.41
N ILE A 246 18.33 13.01 -18.58
CA ILE A 246 18.23 11.57 -18.38
C ILE A 246 17.24 11.01 -19.41
N PRO A 247 17.68 10.17 -20.36
CA PRO A 247 16.84 9.72 -21.46
C PRO A 247 15.76 8.73 -20.98
N GLY A 248 14.54 8.92 -21.46
CA GLY A 248 13.42 8.00 -21.19
C GLY A 248 12.14 8.47 -21.86
N ARG A 249 11.66 7.70 -22.83
CA ARG A 249 10.44 8.04 -23.56
C ARG A 249 9.17 7.87 -22.74
N THR A 250 9.25 7.15 -21.63
CA THR A 250 8.19 7.11 -20.61
C THR A 250 8.77 7.61 -19.28
N VAL A 251 8.04 8.48 -18.60
CA VAL A 251 8.36 8.94 -17.24
C VAL A 251 7.36 8.35 -16.27
N ILE A 252 7.83 7.52 -15.33
CA ILE A 252 7.00 7.06 -14.21
C ILE A 252 7.15 8.06 -13.06
N CYS A 253 6.08 8.75 -12.69
CA CYS A 253 6.06 9.64 -11.53
C CYS A 253 5.75 8.86 -10.25
N ALA A 254 6.77 8.69 -9.41
CA ALA A 254 6.73 8.00 -8.12
C ALA A 254 7.20 8.91 -6.97
N ALA A 255 6.78 10.17 -6.98
CA ALA A 255 7.25 11.22 -6.06
C ALA A 255 6.65 11.17 -4.63
N GLY A 256 6.06 10.03 -4.24
CA GLY A 256 5.44 9.81 -2.94
C GLY A 256 3.94 10.07 -2.91
N GLN A 257 3.39 10.07 -1.69
CA GLN A 257 1.94 10.13 -1.44
C GLN A 257 1.59 11.29 -0.50
N ARG A 258 0.38 11.83 -0.63
CA ARG A 258 -0.17 12.89 0.22
C ARG A 258 -1.49 12.45 0.82
N SER A 259 -1.58 12.50 2.15
CA SER A 259 -2.80 12.15 2.89
C SER A 259 -4.00 13.00 2.47
N ASN A 260 -5.17 12.35 2.38
CA ASN A 260 -6.45 12.98 2.06
C ASN A 260 -7.06 13.72 3.26
N THR A 261 -6.29 14.63 3.86
CA THR A 261 -6.66 15.32 5.10
C THR A 261 -7.87 16.25 4.96
N ALA A 262 -8.16 16.72 3.75
CA ALA A 262 -9.35 17.55 3.49
C ALA A 262 -10.64 16.74 3.70
N ASP A 263 -10.73 15.57 3.08
CA ASP A 263 -11.88 14.65 3.21
C ASP A 263 -12.11 14.26 4.67
N VAL A 264 -11.02 13.99 5.38
CA VAL A 264 -11.06 13.64 6.79
C VAL A 264 -11.57 14.80 7.66
N ARG A 265 -11.10 16.04 7.41
CA ARG A 265 -11.55 17.22 8.16
C ARG A 265 -13.02 17.54 7.93
N ALA A 266 -13.56 17.24 6.76
CA ALA A 266 -14.97 17.43 6.47
C ALA A 266 -15.88 16.53 7.34
N LEU A 267 -15.36 15.39 7.80
CA LEU A 267 -16.13 14.36 8.51
C LEU A 267 -15.71 14.17 9.97
N CYS A 268 -14.72 14.93 10.48
CA CYS A 268 -14.08 14.64 11.76
C CYS A 268 -15.00 14.77 12.99
N ASN A 269 -16.15 15.45 12.85
CA ASN A 269 -17.16 15.62 13.89
C ASN A 269 -18.53 15.06 13.47
N ALA A 270 -18.58 14.16 12.48
CA ALA A 270 -19.83 13.72 11.88
C ALA A 270 -20.53 12.56 12.63
N ALA A 271 -19.90 12.00 13.67
CA ALA A 271 -20.45 10.92 14.50
C ALA A 271 -19.98 11.05 15.96
N PRO A 272 -20.65 10.40 16.94
CA PRO A 272 -20.22 10.42 18.35
C PRO A 272 -18.78 9.92 18.56
N PHE A 273 -18.38 8.88 17.81
CA PHE A 273 -17.00 8.42 17.75
C PHE A 273 -16.45 8.57 16.32
N VAL A 274 -15.33 9.28 16.16
CA VAL A 274 -14.64 9.38 14.87
C VAL A 274 -13.17 9.02 15.04
N ARG A 275 -12.65 8.14 14.17
CA ARG A 275 -11.22 7.79 14.14
C ARG A 275 -10.67 7.77 12.73
N TRP A 276 -9.50 8.36 12.56
CA TRP A 276 -8.77 8.38 11.30
C TRP A 276 -7.79 7.20 11.28
N ILE A 277 -7.73 6.45 10.18
CA ILE A 277 -6.88 5.26 10.06
C ILE A 277 -6.22 5.15 8.69
N GLY A 278 -5.01 4.60 8.67
CA GLY A 278 -4.23 4.37 7.45
C GLY A 278 -3.62 5.65 6.90
N ASP A 279 -3.44 5.69 5.58
CA ASP A 279 -2.64 6.73 4.93
C ASP A 279 -3.22 8.14 5.02
N CYS A 280 -4.50 8.28 5.40
CA CYS A 280 -5.10 9.60 5.65
C CYS A 280 -4.59 10.25 6.94
N VAL A 281 -4.03 9.47 7.86
CA VAL A 281 -3.29 9.96 9.04
C VAL A 281 -1.88 10.37 8.63
N ARG A 282 -1.17 9.43 8.00
CA ARG A 282 0.17 9.62 7.47
C ARG A 282 0.44 8.51 6.47
N PRO A 283 0.90 8.80 5.25
CA PRO A 283 1.19 7.75 4.28
C PRO A 283 2.28 6.83 4.82
N GLY A 284 2.06 5.53 4.67
CA GLY A 284 2.93 4.53 5.25
C GLY A 284 2.81 3.19 4.54
N THR A 285 2.97 2.12 5.31
CA THR A 285 2.92 0.76 4.79
C THR A 285 1.55 0.12 4.98
N ILE A 286 1.26 -0.89 4.16
CA ILE A 286 0.08 -1.76 4.30
C ILE A 286 -0.02 -2.32 5.73
N THR A 287 1.11 -2.64 6.35
CA THR A 287 1.15 -3.13 7.74
C THR A 287 0.60 -2.09 8.71
N GLN A 288 0.97 -0.82 8.56
CA GLN A 288 0.46 0.26 9.41
C GLN A 288 -1.03 0.51 9.17
N ALA A 289 -1.49 0.48 7.91
CA ALA A 289 -2.90 0.64 7.58
C ALA A 289 -3.77 -0.46 8.21
N VAL A 290 -3.36 -1.73 8.07
CA VAL A 290 -4.05 -2.87 8.70
C VAL A 290 -4.00 -2.76 10.22
N TYR A 291 -2.84 -2.41 10.79
CA TYR A 291 -2.67 -2.26 12.24
C TYR A 291 -3.59 -1.18 12.83
N GLN A 292 -3.63 0.00 12.22
CA GLN A 292 -4.51 1.09 12.67
C GLN A 292 -5.98 0.71 12.54
N GLY A 293 -6.38 0.09 11.43
CA GLY A 293 -7.75 -0.36 11.24
C GLY A 293 -8.18 -1.39 12.28
N TYR A 294 -7.30 -2.35 12.59
CA TYR A 294 -7.53 -3.34 13.64
C TYR A 294 -7.76 -2.69 15.01
N HIS A 295 -6.86 -1.79 15.43
CA HIS A 295 -6.96 -1.15 16.74
C HIS A 295 -8.16 -0.22 16.86
N ALA A 296 -8.46 0.55 15.81
CA ALA A 296 -9.65 1.41 15.80
C ALA A 296 -10.95 0.59 15.94
N ALA A 297 -10.99 -0.62 15.36
CA ALA A 297 -12.13 -1.53 15.51
C ALA A 297 -12.21 -2.20 16.90
N LEU A 298 -11.13 -2.22 17.69
CA LEU A 298 -11.16 -2.70 19.08
C LEU A 298 -11.62 -1.62 20.07
N ASP A 299 -11.38 -0.36 19.74
CA ASP A 299 -11.74 0.80 20.54
C ASP A 299 -13.26 1.10 20.50
N ILE A 300 -13.99 0.50 19.55
CA ILE A 300 -15.44 0.58 19.41
C ILE A 300 -16.16 -0.66 19.97
#